data_AF-A0AAW2RFW9-F1
#
_entry.id   AF-A0AAW2RFW9-F1
#
_cell.length_a   1.000
_cell.length_b   1.000
_cell.length_c   1.000
_cell.angle_alpha   90.00
_cell.angle_beta   90.00
_cell.angle_gamma   90.00
#
_symmetry.space_group_name_H-M   'P 1'
#
loop_
_entity.id
_entity.type
_entity.pdbx_description
1 polymer ?
#
loop_
_entity_poly.entity_id
_entity_poly.type
_entity_poly.pdbx_seq_one_letter_code
_entity_poly.pdbx_strand_id
1 'polypeptide(L)'
;MIKRLVRWHVLPPSCVPDSCIVNIYEEGDCIPPHIDNHDFVRPFCTVSFLSECEILFGPNLKIVGAGEFAGSYAIPLPVGSVLVLNGNGADVAKHCVPAVPAKRISITFRRMDESKRPSGYAPEPDLEGLQPLLVEADRSRKYYASRPRRSSGKPAVGRGERMDHGRRPIMDNTDARYSGRIRQGPGNRRRFRTNSEN
;
A
#
# COMPACT_ATOMS: atom_id res chain seq x y z
N MET A 1 14.85 11.58 -8.71
CA MET A 1 14.05 10.50 -8.08
C MET A 1 13.04 11.05 -7.06
N ILE A 2 13.49 11.72 -6.00
CA ILE A 2 12.66 12.16 -4.85
C ILE A 2 11.35 12.85 -5.26
N LYS A 3 11.39 13.85 -6.16
CA LYS A 3 10.17 14.54 -6.65
C LYS A 3 9.10 13.58 -7.18
N ARG A 4 9.48 12.44 -7.78
CA ARG A 4 8.56 11.39 -8.26
C ARG A 4 7.98 10.58 -7.10
N LEU A 5 8.79 10.19 -6.11
CA LEU A 5 8.31 9.45 -4.93
C LEU A 5 7.21 10.23 -4.18
N VAL A 6 7.40 11.54 -3.99
CA VAL A 6 6.39 12.41 -3.33
C VAL A 6 5.18 12.65 -4.24
N ARG A 7 5.39 13.04 -5.50
CA ARG A 7 4.29 13.34 -6.45
C ARG A 7 3.36 12.15 -6.70
N TRP A 8 3.87 10.94 -6.63
CA TRP A 8 3.11 9.70 -6.83
C TRP A 8 2.63 9.04 -5.52
N HIS A 9 2.68 9.76 -4.39
CA HIS A 9 2.21 9.30 -3.06
C HIS A 9 2.95 8.07 -2.50
N VAL A 10 4.17 7.78 -2.98
CA VAL A 10 5.01 6.68 -2.44
C VAL A 10 5.60 7.09 -1.08
N LEU A 11 5.99 8.35 -0.95
CA LEU A 11 6.34 8.99 0.32
C LEU A 11 5.42 10.20 0.55
N PRO A 12 5.01 10.48 1.80
CA PRO A 12 4.20 11.64 2.09
C PRO A 12 5.03 12.94 1.97
N PRO A 13 4.40 14.10 1.68
CA PRO A 13 5.10 15.39 1.66
C PRO A 13 5.60 15.82 3.05
N SER A 14 5.13 15.19 4.12
CA SER A 14 5.68 15.31 5.48
C SER A 14 6.93 14.46 5.71
N CYS A 15 7.37 13.64 4.75
CA CYS A 15 8.60 12.84 4.83
C CYS A 15 9.35 12.89 3.49
N VAL A 16 9.66 14.10 3.02
CA VAL A 16 10.57 14.28 1.88
C VAL A 16 11.99 13.86 2.32
N PRO A 17 12.64 12.91 1.64
CA PRO A 17 14.00 12.49 1.95
C PRO A 17 15.02 13.63 1.78
N ASP A 18 15.86 13.80 2.79
CA ASP A 18 17.05 14.66 2.79
C ASP A 18 18.36 13.85 2.90
N SER A 19 18.26 12.52 2.98
CA SER A 19 19.38 11.57 3.04
C SER A 19 19.14 10.39 2.09
N CYS A 20 20.21 9.88 1.49
CA CYS A 20 20.17 8.59 0.81
C CYS A 20 21.45 7.78 1.02
N ILE A 21 21.32 6.46 1.00
CA ILE A 21 22.43 5.51 0.88
C ILE A 21 22.32 4.84 -0.49
N VAL A 22 23.42 4.79 -1.23
CA VAL A 22 23.57 3.95 -2.43
C VAL A 22 24.37 2.71 -2.02
N ASN A 23 23.68 1.57 -1.93
CA ASN A 23 24.34 0.29 -1.71
C ASN A 23 24.67 -0.35 -3.07
N ILE A 24 25.92 -0.72 -3.27
CA ILE A 24 26.43 -1.45 -4.43
C ILE A 24 26.90 -2.80 -3.93
N TYR A 25 26.50 -3.86 -4.63
CA TYR A 25 26.80 -5.25 -4.28
C TYR A 25 27.39 -5.98 -5.48
N GLU A 26 28.42 -6.78 -5.27
CA GLU A 26 28.83 -7.85 -6.18
C GLU A 26 28.13 -9.17 -5.80
N GLU A 27 28.27 -10.20 -6.63
CA GLU A 27 27.69 -11.52 -6.37
C GLU A 27 28.20 -12.11 -5.04
N GLY A 28 27.29 -12.63 -4.22
CA GLY A 28 27.59 -13.17 -2.90
C GLY A 28 27.56 -12.14 -1.75
N ASP A 29 27.61 -10.84 -2.04
CA ASP A 29 27.49 -9.79 -1.00
C ASP A 29 26.12 -9.86 -0.30
N CYS A 30 26.11 -9.51 0.99
CA CYS A 30 24.90 -9.57 1.82
C CYS A 30 24.86 -8.41 2.83
N ILE A 31 23.69 -8.16 3.43
CA ILE A 31 23.55 -7.28 4.60
C ILE A 31 22.96 -8.09 5.76
N PRO A 32 23.65 -8.18 6.92
CA PRO A 32 23.16 -8.94 8.07
C PRO A 32 21.88 -8.35 8.70
N PRO A 33 21.15 -9.15 9.51
CA PRO A 33 19.94 -8.71 10.20
C PRO A 33 20.09 -7.45 11.06
N HIS A 34 19.40 -6.38 10.69
CA HIS A 34 19.42 -5.10 11.40
C HIS A 34 18.05 -4.38 11.35
N ILE A 35 17.96 -3.27 12.08
CA ILE A 35 16.88 -2.28 12.00
C ILE A 35 17.57 -0.96 11.59
N ASP A 36 16.97 -0.19 10.69
CA ASP A 36 17.48 1.12 10.30
C ASP A 36 17.54 2.06 11.51
N ASN A 37 18.57 2.91 11.60
CA ASN A 37 18.73 3.83 12.72
C ASN A 37 17.49 4.74 12.89
N HIS A 38 17.02 4.92 14.12
CA HIS A 38 15.90 5.78 14.49
C HIS A 38 16.22 7.29 14.42
N ASP A 39 17.47 7.68 14.16
CA ASP A 39 17.85 9.04 13.75
C ASP A 39 17.22 9.47 12.41
N PHE A 40 16.56 8.55 11.70
CA PHE A 40 15.77 8.82 10.51
C PHE A 40 14.28 8.59 10.79
N VAL A 41 13.44 9.56 10.44
CA VAL A 41 11.98 9.45 10.60
C VAL A 41 11.39 8.45 9.58
N ARG A 42 10.20 7.94 9.89
CA ARG A 42 9.48 6.96 9.06
C ARG A 42 8.31 7.63 8.32
N PRO A 43 7.88 7.13 7.14
CA PRO A 43 8.44 6.00 6.40
C PRO A 43 9.74 6.34 5.67
N PHE A 44 10.51 5.32 5.35
CA PHE A 44 11.59 5.39 4.37
C PHE A 44 11.36 4.37 3.24
N CYS A 45 12.12 4.47 2.14
CA CYS A 45 11.97 3.53 1.03
C CYS A 45 13.28 3.15 0.34
N THR A 46 13.37 1.92 -0.14
CA THR A 46 14.48 1.39 -0.93
C THR A 46 14.04 1.13 -2.37
N VAL A 47 14.79 1.66 -3.33
CA VAL A 47 14.58 1.43 -4.77
C VAL A 47 15.65 0.46 -5.27
N SER A 48 15.26 -0.62 -5.96
CA SER A 48 16.19 -1.66 -6.45
C SER A 48 16.55 -1.47 -7.93
N PHE A 49 17.80 -1.78 -8.29
CA PHE A 49 18.38 -1.59 -9.62
C PHE A 49 19.30 -2.76 -10.01
N LEU A 50 19.53 -2.90 -11.32
CA LEU A 50 20.34 -3.93 -12.00
C LEU A 50 19.80 -5.37 -11.92
N SER A 51 19.51 -5.86 -10.73
CA SER A 51 19.05 -7.24 -10.50
C SER A 51 17.97 -7.31 -9.42
N GLU A 52 17.16 -8.37 -9.48
CA GLU A 52 16.23 -8.73 -8.43
C GLU A 52 16.96 -9.49 -7.32
N CYS A 53 16.63 -9.20 -6.07
CA CYS A 53 16.98 -10.04 -4.93
C CYS A 53 15.82 -10.04 -3.93
N GLU A 54 15.82 -10.97 -2.99
CA GLU A 54 14.90 -10.91 -1.86
C GLU A 54 15.42 -9.97 -0.77
N ILE A 55 14.50 -9.49 0.05
CA ILE A 55 14.77 -8.98 1.40
C ILE A 55 13.97 -9.83 2.38
N LEU A 56 14.62 -10.27 3.46
CA LEU A 56 13.96 -11.09 4.47
C LEU A 56 13.59 -10.25 5.68
N PHE A 57 12.44 -10.53 6.27
CA PHE A 57 11.91 -9.86 7.47
C PHE A 57 11.60 -10.85 8.58
N GLY A 58 11.79 -10.42 9.82
CA GLY A 58 11.25 -11.11 10.99
C GLY A 58 11.66 -10.48 12.32
N PRO A 59 10.94 -10.78 13.41
CA PRO A 59 11.38 -10.39 14.76
C PRO A 59 12.68 -11.11 15.16
N ASN A 60 12.89 -12.33 14.64
CA ASN A 60 14.04 -13.18 14.92
C ASN A 60 14.61 -13.76 13.62
N LEU A 61 15.31 -12.94 12.83
CA LEU A 61 16.13 -13.43 11.72
C LEU A 61 17.32 -14.24 12.26
N LYS A 62 17.56 -15.42 11.69
CA LYS A 62 18.70 -16.30 12.05
C LYS A 62 19.75 -16.27 10.95
N ILE A 63 21.02 -16.29 11.34
CA ILE A 63 22.13 -16.57 10.43
C ILE A 63 22.26 -18.10 10.35
N VAL A 64 22.18 -18.64 9.14
CA VAL A 64 22.28 -20.09 8.86
C VAL A 64 23.69 -20.41 8.34
N GLY A 65 24.22 -19.54 7.49
CA GLY A 65 25.55 -19.65 6.88
C GLY A 65 26.06 -18.28 6.42
N ALA A 66 27.16 -18.25 5.67
CA ALA A 66 27.69 -17.02 5.09
C ALA A 66 26.73 -16.51 3.99
N GLY A 67 26.10 -15.35 4.22
CA GLY A 67 25.08 -14.79 3.32
C GLY A 67 23.72 -15.52 3.34
N GLU A 68 23.62 -16.64 4.07
CA GLU A 68 22.38 -17.40 4.23
C GLU A 68 21.67 -17.03 5.53
N PHE A 69 20.44 -16.54 5.42
CA PHE A 69 19.61 -16.14 6.56
C PHE A 69 18.23 -16.79 6.47
N ALA A 70 17.64 -17.09 7.63
CA ALA A 70 16.26 -17.57 7.74
C ALA A 70 15.38 -16.51 8.40
N GLY A 71 14.25 -16.19 7.75
CA GLY A 71 13.28 -15.20 8.21
C GLY A 71 11.83 -15.67 8.14
N SER A 72 10.92 -14.86 8.69
CA SER A 72 9.48 -15.16 8.70
C SER A 72 8.81 -14.83 7.37
N TYR A 73 9.34 -13.86 6.65
CA TYR A 73 8.83 -13.40 5.35
C TYR A 73 10.00 -13.11 4.42
N ALA A 74 9.86 -13.50 3.15
CA ALA A 74 10.72 -13.05 2.05
C ALA A 74 9.88 -12.14 1.14
N ILE A 75 10.45 -11.04 0.69
CA ILE A 75 9.82 -10.13 -0.28
C ILE A 75 10.80 -9.97 -1.45
N PRO A 76 10.44 -10.37 -2.69
CA PRO A 76 11.27 -10.10 -3.85
C PRO A 76 11.29 -8.60 -4.15
N LEU A 77 12.44 -8.10 -4.58
CA LEU A 77 12.66 -6.70 -4.97
C LEU A 77 13.04 -6.60 -6.45
N PRO A 78 12.07 -6.70 -7.38
CA PRO A 78 12.33 -6.57 -8.81
C PRO A 78 13.05 -5.27 -9.19
N VAL A 79 13.71 -5.25 -10.34
CA VAL A 79 14.37 -4.05 -10.87
C VAL A 79 13.33 -2.93 -11.08
N GLY A 80 13.59 -1.76 -10.49
CA GLY A 80 12.68 -0.61 -10.49
C GLY A 80 11.59 -0.64 -9.42
N SER A 81 11.51 -1.70 -8.60
CA SER A 81 10.60 -1.76 -7.44
C SER A 81 10.96 -0.72 -6.38
N VAL A 82 9.96 -0.30 -5.59
CA VAL A 82 10.13 0.56 -4.42
C VAL A 82 9.50 -0.13 -3.21
N LEU A 83 10.33 -0.55 -2.25
CA LEU A 83 9.89 -1.04 -0.96
C LEU A 83 9.75 0.15 0.01
N VAL A 84 8.58 0.32 0.63
CA VAL A 84 8.35 1.34 1.66
C VAL A 84 8.25 0.67 3.03
N LEU A 85 9.04 1.13 4.00
CA LEU A 85 9.07 0.59 5.36
C LEU A 85 8.52 1.62 6.35
N ASN A 86 7.58 1.16 7.19
CA ASN A 86 6.89 1.98 8.18
C ASN A 86 6.42 1.13 9.38
N GLY A 87 6.24 1.77 10.54
CA GLY A 87 5.77 1.13 11.78
C GLY A 87 6.54 -0.15 12.11
N ASN A 88 5.84 -1.22 12.47
CA ASN A 88 6.46 -2.49 12.85
C ASN A 88 7.46 -3.05 11.81
N GLY A 89 7.29 -2.75 10.51
CA GLY A 89 8.23 -3.17 9.46
C GLY A 89 9.52 -2.33 9.39
N ALA A 90 9.54 -1.15 10.00
CA ALA A 90 10.69 -0.24 10.08
C ALA A 90 11.30 -0.14 11.49
N ASP A 91 10.54 -0.48 12.53
CA ASP A 91 10.88 -0.16 13.92
C ASP A 91 10.93 -1.39 14.86
N VAL A 92 10.46 -2.56 14.41
CA VAL A 92 10.40 -3.79 15.24
C VAL A 92 10.96 -5.00 14.52
N ALA A 93 10.57 -5.23 13.26
CA ALA A 93 11.09 -6.32 12.45
C ALA A 93 12.52 -6.00 12.02
N LYS A 94 13.45 -6.94 12.27
CA LYS A 94 14.75 -6.91 11.60
C LYS A 94 14.55 -7.24 10.13
N HIS A 95 15.42 -6.69 9.30
CA HIS A 95 15.54 -7.05 7.90
C HIS A 95 16.98 -7.38 7.51
N CYS A 96 17.16 -8.22 6.49
CA CYS A 96 18.47 -8.56 5.92
C CYS A 96 18.36 -8.75 4.41
N VAL A 97 19.48 -8.55 3.71
CA VAL A 97 19.64 -8.93 2.30
C VAL A 97 20.51 -10.18 2.28
N PRO A 98 20.01 -11.35 1.85
CA PRO A 98 20.85 -12.55 1.67
C PRO A 98 21.88 -12.34 0.56
N ALA A 99 22.80 -13.30 0.41
CA ALA A 99 23.78 -13.31 -0.68
C ALA A 99 23.11 -12.99 -2.03
N VAL A 100 23.48 -11.88 -2.66
CA VAL A 100 22.85 -11.46 -3.92
C VAL A 100 23.31 -12.37 -5.07
N PRO A 101 22.41 -12.79 -5.98
CA PRO A 101 22.72 -13.78 -7.02
C PRO A 101 23.46 -13.18 -8.23
N ALA A 102 23.64 -11.86 -8.26
CA ALA A 102 24.35 -11.11 -9.28
C ALA A 102 24.62 -9.69 -8.75
N LYS A 103 25.44 -8.92 -9.49
CA LYS A 103 25.67 -7.50 -9.20
C LYS A 103 24.35 -6.75 -9.02
N ARG A 104 24.20 -6.04 -7.91
CA ARG A 104 22.98 -5.30 -7.53
C ARG A 104 23.30 -3.87 -7.13
N ILE A 105 22.36 -2.96 -7.36
CA ILE A 105 22.38 -1.63 -6.74
C ILE A 105 21.04 -1.41 -6.04
N SER A 106 21.06 -0.75 -4.88
CA SER A 106 19.83 -0.22 -4.28
C SER A 106 20.07 1.16 -3.69
N ILE A 107 19.03 2.00 -3.72
CA ILE A 107 19.09 3.36 -3.16
C ILE A 107 18.00 3.48 -2.09
N THR A 108 18.43 3.60 -0.83
CA THR A 108 17.53 3.82 0.31
C THR A 108 17.41 5.31 0.59
N PHE A 109 16.21 5.86 0.45
CA PHE A 109 15.86 7.25 0.73
C PHE A 109 15.25 7.38 2.11
N ARG A 110 15.80 8.27 2.94
CA ARG A 110 15.37 8.52 4.32
C ARG A 110 15.29 10.03 4.57
N ARG A 111 14.46 10.44 5.53
CA ARG A 111 14.51 11.80 6.10
C ARG A 111 15.16 11.72 7.48
N MET A 112 16.17 12.53 7.73
CA MET A 112 16.81 12.68 9.04
C MET A 112 15.87 13.40 10.01
N ASP A 113 15.85 12.97 11.27
CA ASP A 113 15.14 13.68 12.32
C ASP A 113 15.75 15.07 12.53
N GLU A 114 14.90 16.07 12.77
CA GLU A 114 15.34 17.47 12.82
C GLU A 114 16.27 17.73 14.01
N SER A 115 16.13 16.96 15.10
CA SER A 115 17.03 16.99 16.26
C SER A 115 18.40 16.35 15.98
N LYS A 116 18.58 15.66 14.85
CA LYS A 116 19.79 14.92 14.48
C LYS A 116 20.53 15.52 13.28
N ARG A 117 19.99 16.58 12.67
CA ARG A 117 20.62 17.29 11.56
C ARG A 117 21.95 17.94 11.96
N PRO A 118 22.96 17.93 11.08
CA PRO A 118 24.24 18.57 11.35
C PRO A 118 24.11 20.10 11.42
N SER A 119 25.02 20.75 12.13
CA SER A 119 25.12 22.22 12.17
C SER A 119 25.34 22.79 10.77
N GLY A 120 24.55 23.79 10.38
CA GLY A 120 24.61 24.39 9.05
C GLY A 120 23.88 23.59 7.96
N TYR A 121 23.06 22.59 8.32
CA TYR A 121 22.13 21.97 7.37
C TYR A 121 21.22 23.02 6.73
N ALA A 122 21.23 23.05 5.40
CA ALA A 122 20.29 23.81 4.58
C ALA A 122 19.39 22.83 3.81
N PRO A 123 18.06 23.05 3.75
CA PRO A 123 17.19 22.29 2.87
C PRO A 123 17.58 22.46 1.40
N GLU A 124 17.34 21.43 0.58
CA GLU A 124 17.47 21.53 -0.87
C GLU A 124 16.26 22.30 -1.43
N PRO A 125 16.43 23.53 -1.97
CA PRO A 125 15.32 24.40 -2.35
C PRO A 125 14.39 23.74 -3.39
N ASP A 126 14.98 22.90 -4.23
CA ASP A 126 14.32 22.21 -5.32
C ASP A 126 13.39 21.06 -4.85
N LEU A 127 13.45 20.71 -3.55
CA LEU A 127 12.62 19.71 -2.87
C LEU A 127 11.64 20.32 -1.86
N GLU A 128 11.66 21.63 -1.65
CA GLU A 128 10.70 22.32 -0.77
C GLU A 128 9.29 22.39 -1.39
N GLY A 129 8.27 22.43 -0.53
CA GLY A 129 6.87 22.64 -0.95
C GLY A 129 6.26 21.53 -1.84
N LEU A 130 6.95 20.41 -2.06
CA LEU A 130 6.51 19.33 -2.96
C LEU A 130 5.09 18.84 -2.64
N GLN A 131 4.16 19.07 -3.55
CA GLN A 131 2.79 18.57 -3.46
C GLN A 131 2.62 17.23 -4.19
N PRO A 132 1.83 16.29 -3.65
CA PRO A 132 1.33 15.13 -4.38
C PRO A 132 0.48 15.54 -5.60
N LEU A 133 0.44 14.70 -6.64
CA LEU A 133 -0.42 14.95 -7.80
C LEU A 133 -1.89 14.70 -7.44
N LEU A 134 -2.80 15.61 -7.83
CA LEU A 134 -4.22 15.38 -7.64
C LEU A 134 -4.71 14.21 -8.52
N VAL A 135 -5.09 13.10 -7.90
CA VAL A 135 -5.75 11.97 -8.57
C VAL A 135 -7.11 12.43 -9.12
N GLU A 136 -7.45 12.07 -10.35
CA GLU A 136 -8.58 12.65 -11.08
C GLU A 136 -9.96 12.42 -10.43
N ALA A 137 -10.08 11.39 -9.59
CA ALA A 137 -11.26 11.17 -8.75
C ALA A 137 -11.59 12.39 -7.83
N ASP A 138 -10.57 13.12 -7.37
CA ASP A 138 -10.74 14.31 -6.53
C ASP A 138 -11.15 15.57 -7.33
N ARG A 139 -10.76 15.64 -8.62
CA ARG A 139 -11.26 16.69 -9.54
C ARG A 139 -12.79 16.64 -9.63
N SER A 140 -13.34 15.42 -9.76
CA SER A 140 -14.78 15.20 -9.83
C SER A 140 -15.51 15.63 -8.55
N ARG A 141 -14.98 15.28 -7.36
CA ARG A 141 -15.58 15.69 -6.07
C ARG A 141 -15.65 17.21 -5.91
N LYS A 142 -14.58 17.93 -6.26
CA LYS A 142 -14.57 19.40 -6.22
C LYS A 142 -15.55 20.01 -7.21
N TYR A 143 -15.74 19.40 -8.39
CA TYR A 143 -16.74 19.84 -9.38
C TYR A 143 -18.20 19.64 -8.93
N TYR A 144 -18.51 18.52 -8.25
CA TYR A 144 -19.85 18.27 -7.73
C TYR A 144 -20.15 19.07 -6.45
N ALA A 145 -19.16 19.33 -5.59
CA ALA A 145 -19.32 20.12 -4.37
C ALA A 145 -19.51 21.64 -4.64
N SER A 146 -19.06 22.13 -5.79
CA SER A 146 -19.15 23.55 -6.19
C SER A 146 -20.42 23.90 -6.99
N ARG A 147 -21.30 22.92 -7.28
CA ARG A 147 -22.60 23.20 -7.91
C ARG A 147 -23.57 23.84 -6.90
N PRO A 148 -24.15 25.02 -7.18
CA PRO A 148 -25.20 25.59 -6.34
C PRO A 148 -26.41 24.65 -6.31
N ARG A 149 -26.89 24.31 -5.12
CA ARG A 149 -28.19 23.63 -4.97
C ARG A 149 -29.29 24.58 -5.42
N ARG A 150 -29.83 24.38 -6.62
CA ARG A 150 -31.06 25.08 -7.06
C ARG A 150 -32.19 24.73 -6.10
N SER A 151 -32.69 25.71 -5.37
CA SER A 151 -33.90 25.58 -4.57
C SER A 151 -35.10 25.42 -5.49
N SER A 152 -35.70 24.23 -5.51
CA SER A 152 -36.98 24.01 -6.19
C SER A 152 -38.10 24.70 -5.40
N GLY A 153 -38.52 25.87 -5.89
CA GLY A 153 -39.67 26.58 -5.34
C GLY A 153 -40.94 25.74 -5.43
N LYS A 154 -41.73 25.74 -4.35
CA LYS A 154 -43.08 25.15 -4.33
C LYS A 154 -44.05 26.03 -5.12
N PRO A 155 -44.90 25.49 -6.02
CA PRO A 155 -46.08 26.20 -6.50
C PRO A 155 -47.19 26.19 -5.42
N ALA A 156 -48.02 27.24 -5.42
CA ALA A 156 -49.16 27.39 -4.51
C ALA A 156 -50.47 26.82 -5.09
N VAL A 157 -51.49 26.73 -4.22
CA VAL A 157 -52.80 26.11 -4.46
C VAL A 157 -53.75 27.02 -5.26
N GLY A 158 -54.57 26.43 -6.14
CA GLY A 158 -55.76 27.07 -6.75
C GLY A 158 -56.90 26.05 -6.97
N ARG A 159 -58.16 26.45 -6.72
CA ARG A 159 -59.38 25.61 -6.84
C ARG A 159 -60.12 25.86 -8.18
N GLY A 160 -60.85 24.88 -8.72
CA GLY A 160 -61.80 25.05 -9.83
C GLY A 160 -62.50 23.75 -10.26
N GLU A 161 -63.82 23.76 -10.43
CA GLU A 161 -64.76 22.61 -10.42
C GLU A 161 -64.92 21.71 -11.69
N ARG A 162 -65.31 20.44 -11.44
CA ARG A 162 -66.28 19.54 -12.17
C ARG A 162 -66.19 19.33 -13.71
N MET A 163 -66.07 18.06 -14.13
CA MET A 163 -67.21 17.19 -14.53
C MET A 163 -66.80 15.71 -14.74
N ASP A 164 -67.78 14.83 -14.98
CA ASP A 164 -67.74 13.36 -14.81
C ASP A 164 -67.64 12.57 -16.13
N HIS A 165 -66.95 11.42 -16.12
CA HIS A 165 -67.42 10.10 -16.63
C HIS A 165 -66.30 9.06 -16.84
N GLY A 166 -66.45 7.89 -16.22
CA GLY A 166 -66.30 6.60 -16.93
C GLY A 166 -65.04 5.72 -16.73
N ARG A 167 -65.30 4.50 -16.23
CA ARG A 167 -64.53 3.23 -16.41
C ARG A 167 -63.15 3.04 -15.73
N ARG A 168 -63.21 2.35 -14.58
CA ARG A 168 -62.36 1.18 -14.21
C ARG A 168 -62.90 -0.09 -14.94
N PRO A 169 -62.36 -1.33 -14.82
CA PRO A 169 -61.28 -1.88 -13.96
C PRO A 169 -60.14 -2.53 -14.82
N ILE A 170 -59.23 -3.45 -14.42
CA ILE A 170 -59.07 -4.42 -13.30
C ILE A 170 -57.61 -4.40 -12.76
N MET A 171 -57.41 -5.07 -11.63
CA MET A 171 -56.20 -5.62 -10.98
C MET A 171 -55.29 -6.45 -11.97
N ASP A 172 -54.08 -6.92 -11.66
CA ASP A 172 -53.65 -7.43 -10.34
C ASP A 172 -52.14 -7.39 -10.05
N ASN A 173 -51.84 -7.66 -8.78
CA ASN A 173 -50.57 -7.51 -8.08
C ASN A 173 -50.12 -8.86 -7.51
N THR A 174 -48.90 -9.32 -7.79
CA THR A 174 -48.26 -10.36 -6.95
C THR A 174 -46.73 -10.21 -6.87
N ASP A 175 -46.26 -9.89 -5.67
CA ASP A 175 -44.91 -10.21 -5.20
C ASP A 175 -44.62 -11.72 -5.31
N ALA A 176 -43.36 -12.08 -5.59
CA ALA A 176 -42.85 -13.43 -5.35
C ALA A 176 -41.44 -13.38 -4.73
N ARG A 177 -41.37 -13.53 -3.40
CA ARG A 177 -40.12 -13.63 -2.65
C ARG A 177 -39.48 -15.00 -2.88
N TYR A 178 -38.22 -15.04 -3.28
CA TYR A 178 -37.48 -16.31 -3.37
C TYR A 178 -36.68 -16.57 -2.09
N SER A 179 -37.09 -17.60 -1.33
CA SER A 179 -36.31 -18.15 -0.22
C SER A 179 -36.44 -19.67 -0.23
N GLY A 180 -35.33 -20.40 -0.32
CA GLY A 180 -35.33 -21.87 -0.38
C GLY A 180 -34.05 -22.47 0.19
N ARG A 181 -34.17 -23.22 1.30
CA ARG A 181 -33.11 -24.06 1.88
C ARG A 181 -33.29 -25.52 1.45
N ILE A 182 -32.22 -26.20 1.04
CA ILE A 182 -32.04 -27.67 1.07
C ILE A 182 -30.55 -27.89 1.41
N ARG A 183 -30.15 -28.35 2.61
CA ARG A 183 -30.16 -29.70 3.24
C ARG A 183 -28.94 -30.58 2.88
N GLN A 184 -28.61 -31.50 3.79
CA GLN A 184 -27.27 -32.08 4.01
C GLN A 184 -27.07 -33.51 3.47
N GLY A 185 -25.80 -33.87 3.21
CA GLY A 185 -25.19 -35.18 3.51
C GLY A 185 -25.05 -36.17 2.33
N PRO A 186 -24.30 -37.29 2.50
CA PRO A 186 -23.35 -37.65 3.57
C PRO A 186 -21.90 -37.87 3.05
N GLY A 187 -20.94 -38.12 3.96
CA GLY A 187 -19.52 -38.30 3.61
C GLY A 187 -19.06 -39.76 3.50
N ASN A 188 -17.80 -39.98 3.12
CA ASN A 188 -17.15 -41.29 3.22
C ASN A 188 -15.65 -41.18 3.59
N ARG A 189 -15.18 -42.08 4.47
CA ARG A 189 -13.78 -42.16 4.92
C ARG A 189 -12.98 -43.10 4.00
N ARG A 190 -11.69 -42.82 3.79
CA ARG A 190 -10.65 -43.87 3.74
C ARG A 190 -9.31 -43.33 4.24
N ARG A 191 -8.72 -44.05 5.20
CA ARG A 191 -7.31 -43.90 5.62
C ARG A 191 -6.45 -44.77 4.73
N PHE A 192 -5.21 -44.35 4.47
CA PHE A 192 -4.07 -45.26 4.34
C PHE A 192 -2.92 -44.76 5.22
N ARG A 193 -2.02 -45.66 5.61
CA ARG A 193 -1.04 -45.49 6.69
C ARG A 193 0.33 -45.92 6.15
N THR A 194 1.35 -45.09 6.40
CA THR A 194 2.80 -45.41 6.50
C THR A 194 3.44 -46.49 5.63
N ASN A 195 4.58 -46.17 5.04
CA ASN A 195 5.77 -47.04 5.11
C ASN A 195 7.03 -46.19 5.33
N SER A 196 8.07 -46.84 5.86
CA SER A 196 9.35 -46.27 6.30
C SER A 196 10.50 -46.74 5.40
N GLU A 197 11.68 -46.14 5.56
CA GLU A 197 13.00 -46.59 5.04
C GLU A 197 13.14 -46.50 3.49
N ASN A 198 14.26 -46.05 2.91
CA ASN A 198 15.63 -45.85 3.39
C ASN A 198 16.09 -44.38 3.28
#